data_AF-A0A9D5JC86-F1
#
_entry.id   AF-A0A9D5JC86-F1
#
_cell.length_a   1.000
_cell.length_b   1.000
_cell.length_c   1.000
_cell.angle_alpha   90.00
_cell.angle_beta   90.00
_cell.angle_gamma   90.00
#
_symmetry.space_group_name_H-M   'P 1'
#
loop_
_entity.id
_entity.type
_entity.pdbx_description
1 polymer ?
#
loop_
_entity_poly.entity_id
_entity_poly.type
_entity_poly.pdbx_seq_one_letter_code
_entity_poly.pdbx_strand_id
1 'polypeptide(L)'
;MAFYQLWHERETAVRWHLSTSIAESKLLTRTERRVLVFLFSYYDKDKRRIDYPGHDRFAARHHIRLERLQAALLALERGGYVMADPLPANVFAYIPNALLIQEALERAHGAYPELFSAFDSL
;
A
#
# COMPACT_ATOMS: atom_id res chain seq x y z
N MET A 1 -2.47 20.02 -19.11
CA MET A 1 -3.49 19.90 -18.05
C MET A 1 -4.22 18.55 -18.10
N ALA A 2 -4.77 18.12 -19.24
CA ALA A 2 -5.49 16.85 -19.36
C ALA A 2 -4.68 15.60 -18.91
N PHE A 3 -3.40 15.51 -19.28
CA PHE A 3 -2.53 14.40 -18.87
C PHE A 3 -2.37 14.27 -17.34
N TYR A 4 -2.18 15.40 -16.64
CA TYR A 4 -1.99 15.42 -15.19
C TYR A 4 -3.27 15.00 -14.44
N GLN A 5 -4.42 15.38 -15.00
CA GLN A 5 -5.73 15.01 -14.48
C GLN A 5 -6.00 13.51 -14.67
N LEU A 6 -5.78 12.99 -15.87
CA LEU A 6 -5.89 11.55 -16.17
C LEU A 6 -4.95 10.71 -15.29
N TRP A 7 -3.73 11.20 -15.05
CA TRP A 7 -2.76 10.53 -14.17
C TRP A 7 -3.27 10.46 -12.73
N HIS A 8 -3.81 11.57 -12.24
CA HIS A 8 -4.36 11.64 -10.88
C HIS A 8 -5.60 10.74 -10.72
N GLU A 9 -6.50 10.71 -11.71
CA GLU A 9 -7.69 9.86 -11.70
C GLU A 9 -7.30 8.38 -11.69
N ARG A 10 -6.31 7.99 -12.50
CA ARG A 10 -5.73 6.63 -12.49
C ARG A 10 -5.13 6.26 -11.13
N GLU A 11 -4.29 7.12 -10.55
CA GLU A 11 -3.72 6.87 -9.21
C GLU A 11 -4.81 6.72 -8.14
N THR A 12 -5.89 7.49 -8.25
CA THR A 12 -7.03 7.43 -7.33
C THR A 12 -7.76 6.11 -7.46
N ALA A 13 -8.03 5.65 -8.70
CA ALA A 13 -8.67 4.36 -8.96
C ALA A 13 -7.84 3.19 -8.41
N VAL A 14 -6.53 3.16 -8.67
CA VAL A 14 -5.64 2.09 -8.17
C VAL A 14 -5.62 2.08 -6.64
N ARG A 15 -5.52 3.23 -5.98
CA ARG A 15 -5.55 3.34 -4.51
C ARG A 15 -6.89 2.87 -3.93
N TRP A 16 -8.00 3.16 -4.59
CA TRP A 16 -9.32 2.68 -4.19
C TRP A 16 -9.37 1.16 -4.24
N HIS A 17 -9.05 0.56 -5.39
CA HIS A 17 -9.09 -0.89 -5.56
C HIS A 17 -8.12 -1.64 -4.66
N LEU A 18 -6.96 -1.05 -4.38
CA LEU A 18 -6.01 -1.59 -3.41
C LEU A 18 -6.58 -1.62 -1.99
N SER A 19 -7.24 -0.55 -1.58
CA SER A 19 -7.92 -0.48 -0.27
C SER A 19 -9.02 -1.53 -0.17
N THR A 20 -9.79 -1.73 -1.24
CA THR A 20 -10.81 -2.78 -1.35
C THR A 20 -10.21 -4.18 -1.25
N SER A 21 -9.18 -4.49 -2.04
CA SER A 21 -8.53 -5.82 -2.01
C SER A 21 -7.94 -6.15 -0.63
N ILE A 22 -7.36 -5.16 0.06
CA ILE A 22 -6.88 -5.36 1.43
C ILE A 22 -8.06 -5.59 2.39
N ALA A 23 -9.13 -4.80 2.28
CA ALA A 23 -10.31 -4.92 3.15
C ALA A 23 -10.99 -6.29 3.03
N GLU A 24 -11.01 -6.86 1.82
CA GLU A 24 -11.65 -8.13 1.49
C GLU A 24 -10.75 -9.35 1.76
N SER A 25 -9.46 -9.15 2.03
CA SER A 25 -8.53 -10.25 2.25
C SER A 25 -8.94 -11.10 3.46
N LYS A 26 -9.27 -12.38 3.20
CA LYS A 26 -9.57 -13.40 4.22
C LYS A 26 -8.32 -13.93 4.92
N LEU A 27 -7.13 -13.66 4.36
CA LEU A 27 -5.84 -14.11 4.88
C LEU A 27 -5.32 -13.19 6.00
N LEU A 28 -5.84 -11.96 6.08
CA LEU A 28 -5.39 -10.95 7.03
C LEU A 28 -6.37 -10.81 8.20
N THR A 29 -5.84 -10.59 9.40
CA THR A 29 -6.65 -10.15 10.55
C THR A 29 -7.13 -8.72 10.36
N ARG A 30 -8.13 -8.31 11.16
CA ARG A 30 -8.62 -6.91 11.15
C ARG A 30 -7.50 -5.90 11.43
N THR A 31 -6.55 -6.25 12.30
CA THR A 31 -5.41 -5.38 12.63
C THR A 31 -4.42 -5.31 11.48
N GLU A 32 -4.08 -6.44 10.86
CA GLU A 32 -3.19 -6.49 9.69
C GLU A 32 -3.76 -5.70 8.52
N ARG A 33 -5.05 -5.86 8.21
CA ARG A 33 -5.73 -5.06 7.16
C ARG A 33 -5.59 -3.56 7.43
N ARG A 34 -5.85 -3.13 8.67
CA ARG A 34 -5.71 -1.71 9.06
C ARG A 34 -4.28 -1.22 8.93
N VAL A 35 -3.31 -1.97 9.46
CA VAL A 35 -1.88 -1.60 9.40
C VAL A 35 -1.44 -1.51 7.95
N LEU A 36 -1.82 -2.47 7.10
CA LEU A 36 -1.47 -2.48 5.68
C LEU A 36 -2.07 -1.29 4.94
N VAL A 37 -3.36 -0.97 5.13
CA VAL A 37 -3.99 0.25 4.57
C VAL A 37 -3.26 1.51 5.02
N PHE A 38 -2.91 1.61 6.31
CA PHE A 38 -2.21 2.79 6.82
C PHE A 38 -0.79 2.90 6.27
N LEU A 39 -0.07 1.79 6.10
CA LEU A 39 1.24 1.76 5.47
C LEU A 39 1.19 2.36 4.06
N PHE A 40 0.17 2.03 3.26
CA PHE A 40 -0.03 2.60 1.92
C PHE A 40 -0.15 4.12 1.89
N SER A 41 -0.66 4.75 2.96
CA SER A 41 -0.74 6.20 3.03
C SER A 41 0.63 6.90 3.05
N TYR A 42 1.71 6.15 3.33
CA TYR A 42 3.10 6.62 3.33
C TYR A 42 3.89 6.20 2.09
N TYR A 43 3.23 5.61 1.08
CA TYR A 43 3.89 5.23 -0.16
C TYR A 43 4.31 6.47 -0.98
N ASP A 44 5.62 6.63 -1.13
CA ASP A 44 6.27 7.57 -2.02
C ASP A 44 6.45 6.91 -3.40
N LYS A 45 5.74 7.47 -4.38
CA LYS A 45 5.73 6.97 -5.76
C LYS A 45 7.03 7.24 -6.50
N ASP A 46 7.72 8.33 -6.20
CA ASP A 46 8.93 8.76 -6.89
C ASP A 46 10.10 7.88 -6.45
N LYS A 47 10.13 7.56 -5.15
CA LYS A 47 11.14 6.68 -4.55
C LYS A 47 10.75 5.21 -4.56
N ARG A 48 9.52 4.88 -5.01
CA ARG A 48 8.93 3.53 -5.01
C ARG A 48 9.08 2.82 -3.66
N ARG A 49 8.83 3.53 -2.55
CA ARG A 49 9.00 3.01 -1.18
C ARG A 49 7.98 3.62 -0.22
N ILE A 50 7.77 3.02 0.97
CA ILE A 50 7.02 3.67 2.05
C ILE A 50 8.02 4.44 2.91
N ASP A 51 7.80 5.75 3.02
CA ASP A 51 8.50 6.59 3.98
C ASP A 51 7.90 6.37 5.38
N TYR A 52 8.22 5.21 5.98
CA TYR A 52 7.72 4.78 7.29
C TYR A 52 8.27 5.63 8.44
N PRO A 53 7.42 6.25 9.29
CA PRO A 53 7.88 7.18 10.32
C PRO A 53 8.46 6.51 11.58
N GLY A 54 8.60 5.19 11.59
CA GLY A 54 8.99 4.39 12.75
C GLY A 54 7.80 3.90 13.59
N HIS A 55 8.02 2.83 14.36
CA HIS A 55 6.96 2.13 15.12
C HIS A 55 6.20 3.05 16.08
N ASP A 56 6.91 3.82 16.91
CA ASP A 56 6.28 4.63 17.95
C ASP A 56 5.41 5.74 17.37
N ARG A 57 5.93 6.45 16.36
CA ARG A 57 5.20 7.54 15.69
C ARG A 57 3.99 6.99 14.93
N PHE A 58 4.14 5.86 14.25
CA PHE A 58 3.05 5.21 13.52
C PHE A 58 1.96 4.71 14.47
N ALA A 59 2.34 4.01 15.55
CA ALA A 59 1.44 3.50 16.58
C ALA A 59 0.62 4.64 17.22
N ALA A 60 1.30 5.72 17.61
CA ALA A 60 0.66 6.89 18.21
C ALA A 60 -0.34 7.56 17.24
N ARG A 61 0.07 7.80 15.99
CA ARG A 61 -0.75 8.49 14.98
C ARG A 61 -2.01 7.70 14.62
N HIS A 62 -1.93 6.38 14.58
CA HIS A 62 -3.05 5.51 14.15
C HIS A 62 -3.79 4.85 15.32
N HIS A 63 -3.46 5.23 16.55
CA HIS A 63 -4.04 4.71 17.79
C HIS A 63 -4.00 3.17 17.86
N ILE A 64 -2.84 2.60 17.55
CA ILE A 64 -2.59 1.15 17.61
C ILE A 64 -1.62 0.89 18.78
N ARG A 65 -1.92 -0.10 19.62
CA ARG A 65 -0.97 -0.52 20.66
C ARG A 65 0.32 -1.03 19.99
N LEU A 66 1.48 -0.59 20.49
CA LEU A 66 2.79 -0.88 19.89
C LEU A 66 3.01 -2.39 19.66
N GLU A 67 2.74 -3.21 20.66
CA GLU A 67 2.86 -4.68 20.58
C GLU A 67 1.99 -5.28 19.45
N ARG A 68 0.76 -4.76 19.28
CA ARG A 68 -0.15 -5.21 18.21
C ARG A 68 0.33 -4.76 16.84
N LEU A 69 0.92 -3.55 16.76
CA LEU A 69 1.53 -3.07 15.53
C LEU A 69 2.73 -3.95 15.14
N GLN A 70 3.63 -4.26 16.08
CA GLN A 70 4.79 -5.11 15.84
C GLN A 70 4.38 -6.53 15.41
N ALA A 71 3.41 -7.13 16.09
CA ALA A 71 2.88 -8.44 15.71
C ALA A 71 2.25 -8.43 14.30
N ALA A 72 1.50 -7.39 13.97
CA ALA A 72 0.90 -7.25 12.64
C ALA A 72 1.95 -7.04 11.55
N LEU A 73 2.97 -6.21 11.80
CA LEU A 73 4.08 -5.99 10.85
C LEU A 73 4.85 -7.28 10.59
N LEU A 74 5.16 -8.06 11.63
CA LEU A 74 5.82 -9.36 11.49
C LEU A 74 4.97 -10.36 10.70
N ALA A 75 3.65 -10.39 10.94
CA ALA A 75 2.73 -11.24 10.18
C ALA A 75 2.65 -10.83 8.71
N LEU A 76 2.56 -9.53 8.44
CA LEU A 76 2.58 -8.97 7.10
C LEU A 76 3.90 -9.26 6.38
N GLU A 77 5.04 -9.17 7.07
CA GLU A 77 6.35 -9.51 6.53
C GLU A 77 6.43 -10.99 6.13
N ARG A 78 6.05 -11.89 7.04
CA ARG A 78 6.00 -13.35 6.76
C ARG A 78 5.04 -13.71 5.63
N GLY A 79 3.96 -12.95 5.49
CA GLY A 79 3.00 -13.10 4.40
C GLY A 79 3.46 -12.48 3.07
N GLY A 80 4.65 -11.88 3.00
CA GLY A 80 5.16 -11.21 1.80
C GLY A 80 4.42 -9.91 1.46
N TYR A 81 3.75 -9.29 2.44
CA TYR A 81 3.00 -8.04 2.28
C TYR A 81 3.88 -6.79 2.40
N VAL A 82 4.99 -6.92 3.12
CA VAL A 82 6.05 -5.92 3.34
C VAL A 82 7.38 -6.66 3.54
N MET A 83 8.54 -6.00 3.48
CA MET A 83 9.76 -6.54 4.08
C MET A 83 10.41 -5.50 4.97
N ALA A 84 11.12 -5.93 6.01
CA ALA A 84 11.96 -5.00 6.76
C ALA A 84 13.11 -4.49 5.86
N ASP A 85 13.48 -3.21 5.97
CA ASP A 85 14.76 -2.75 5.40
C ASP A 85 15.86 -3.29 6.31
N PRO A 86 16.90 -3.97 5.78
CA PRO A 86 17.95 -4.54 6.62
C PRO A 86 18.66 -3.50 7.49
N LEU A 87 18.79 -2.23 7.07
CA LEU A 87 19.40 -1.18 7.89
C LEU A 87 18.89 0.23 7.52
N PRO A 88 18.44 1.06 8.48
CA PRO A 88 18.41 0.84 9.92
C PRO A 88 17.12 0.13 10.40
N ALA A 89 17.21 -0.56 11.55
CA ALA A 89 16.17 -1.41 12.19
C ALA A 89 14.81 -0.74 12.53
N ASN A 90 14.66 0.53 12.15
CA ASN A 90 13.53 1.42 12.38
C ASN A 90 12.93 1.92 11.05
N VAL A 91 13.32 1.32 9.93
CA VAL A 91 12.83 1.58 8.58
C VAL A 91 12.29 0.27 8.01
N PHE A 92 11.03 0.26 7.58
CA PHE A 92 10.51 -0.82 6.74
C PHE A 92 10.62 -0.36 5.29
N ALA A 93 11.37 -1.09 4.48
CA ALA A 93 11.30 -0.93 3.05
C ALA A 93 9.91 -1.43 2.64
N TYR A 94 9.10 -0.56 2.03
CA TYR A 94 7.90 -1.08 1.43
C TYR A 94 8.26 -2.08 0.36
N ILE A 95 7.90 -3.33 0.60
CA ILE A 95 7.82 -4.28 -0.47
C ILE A 95 6.39 -4.25 -0.88
N PRO A 96 6.08 -3.61 -2.03
CA PRO A 96 4.82 -3.91 -2.65
C PRO A 96 4.71 -5.42 -2.71
N ASN A 97 3.72 -6.00 -2.04
CA ASN A 97 3.26 -7.29 -2.48
C ASN A 97 2.83 -7.05 -3.93
N ALA A 98 3.72 -7.44 -4.84
CA ALA A 98 3.55 -7.18 -6.25
C ALA A 98 2.19 -7.72 -6.68
N LEU A 99 1.70 -8.79 -6.04
CA LEU A 99 0.39 -9.37 -6.29
C LEU A 99 -0.77 -8.48 -5.84
N LEU A 100 -0.74 -7.84 -4.67
CA LEU A 100 -1.86 -6.95 -4.25
C LEU A 100 -1.92 -5.66 -5.07
N ILE A 101 -0.75 -5.10 -5.42
CA ILE A 101 -0.70 -3.94 -6.31
C ILE A 101 -1.08 -4.34 -7.73
N GLN A 102 -0.63 -5.50 -8.20
CA GLN A 102 -1.01 -6.04 -9.50
C GLN A 102 -2.51 -6.32 -9.55
N GLU A 103 -3.11 -6.96 -8.54
CA GLU A 103 -4.56 -7.16 -8.46
C GLU A 103 -5.32 -5.82 -8.45
N ALA A 104 -4.82 -4.83 -7.70
CA ALA A 104 -5.43 -3.51 -7.67
C ALA A 104 -5.33 -2.79 -9.03
N LEU A 105 -4.19 -2.93 -9.72
CA LEU A 105 -3.97 -2.42 -11.07
C LEU A 105 -4.86 -3.13 -12.09
N GLU A 106 -4.97 -4.45 -12.03
CA GLU A 106 -5.84 -5.26 -12.91
C GLU A 106 -7.31 -4.91 -12.69
N ARG A 107 -7.75 -4.78 -11.43
CA ARG A 107 -9.12 -4.34 -11.10
C ARG A 107 -9.40 -2.91 -11.58
N ALA A 108 -8.46 -1.98 -11.36
CA ALA A 108 -8.59 -0.60 -11.82
C ALA A 108 -8.60 -0.51 -13.36
N HIS A 109 -7.76 -1.31 -14.04
CA HIS A 109 -7.71 -1.37 -15.49
C HIS A 109 -9.01 -1.95 -16.08
N GLY A 110 -9.57 -3.00 -15.48
CA GLY A 110 -10.86 -3.56 -15.90
C GLY A 110 -12.05 -2.64 -15.65
N ALA A 111 -12.01 -1.82 -14.59
CA ALA A 111 -13.10 -0.89 -14.25
C ALA A 111 -13.03 0.45 -15.00
N TYR A 112 -11.82 0.93 -15.31
CA TYR A 112 -11.57 2.24 -15.92
C TYR A 112 -10.52 2.15 -17.05
N PRO A 113 -10.75 1.36 -18.11
CA PRO A 113 -9.75 1.10 -19.16
C PRO A 113 -9.25 2.37 -19.86
N GLU A 114 -10.10 3.39 -19.99
CA GLU A 114 -9.77 4.70 -20.57
C GLU A 114 -8.69 5.48 -19.81
N LEU A 115 -8.59 5.26 -18.50
CA LEU A 115 -7.56 5.89 -17.67
C LEU A 115 -6.18 5.25 -17.86
N PHE A 116 -6.11 4.06 -18.46
CA PHE A 116 -4.86 3.32 -18.68
C PHE A 116 -4.40 3.43 -20.13
N SER A 117 -5.32 3.32 -21.11
CA SER A 117 -4.99 3.44 -22.54
C SER A 117 -4.44 4.82 -22.94
N ALA A 118 -4.81 5.88 -22.20
CA ALA A 118 -4.24 7.22 -22.36
C ALA A 118 -2.72 7.28 -22.10
N PHE A 119 -2.15 6.28 -21.41
CA PHE A 119 -0.73 6.20 -21.07
C PHE A 119 0.05 5.24 -21.97
N ASP A 120 -0.62 4.30 -22.65
CA ASP A 120 0.01 3.40 -23.64
C ASP A 120 0.34 4.11 -24.96
N SER A 121 -0.19 5.33 -25.15
CA SER A 121 -0.09 6.13 -26.38
C SER A 121 0.99 7.22 -26.33
N LEU A 122 1.78 7.28 -25.25
CA LEU A 122 2.84 8.26 -24.98
C LEU A 122 4.23 7.65 -25.09
#